data_AF-R6FEZ6-F1
#
_entry.id   AF-R6FEZ6-F1
#
_cell.length_a   1.000
_cell.length_b   1.000
_cell.length_c   1.000
_cell.angle_alpha   90.00
_cell.angle_beta   90.00
_cell.angle_gamma   90.00
#
_symmetry.space_group_name_H-M   'P 1'
#
loop_
_entity.id
_entity.type
_entity.pdbx_description
1 polymer ?
#
loop_
_entity_poly.entity_id
_entity_poly.type
_entity_poly.pdbx_seq_one_letter_code
_entity_poly.pdbx_strand_id
1 'polypeptide(L)'
;MCNGDAMAISWKSLSAARRFLVKFEAAQRYYTECFARQAKAGQKHQANVKMARLYVSHFIQVLNLAVIRSEIRSSHKEYYGLEPQSCNVPDLSSETQLASWGRKIIDGETRRLSQGGTPIYNPTIAKVKVHYDIFMDSGERQKEYQEATARSLEALSSMRAEADELILDIWNQVERKFETVTPNERRLDLCRSYGLVYYYRTGEKQIK
;
A
#
# COMPACT_ATOMS: atom_id res chain seq x y z
N MET A 1 17.38 57.14 -6.32
CA MET A 1 18.56 56.28 -6.14
C MET A 1 18.07 54.94 -5.64
N CYS A 2 17.84 53.98 -6.54
CA CYS A 2 17.35 52.65 -6.17
C CYS A 2 18.56 51.77 -5.87
N ASN A 3 18.91 51.62 -4.59
CA ASN A 3 19.94 50.67 -4.17
C ASN A 3 19.47 49.26 -4.56
N GLY A 4 20.23 48.60 -5.42
CA GLY A 4 20.07 47.18 -5.67
C GLY A 4 20.45 46.42 -4.40
N ASP A 5 19.47 46.10 -3.57
CA ASP A 5 19.63 45.13 -2.49
C ASP A 5 19.95 43.77 -3.12
N ALA A 6 21.24 43.43 -3.18
CA ALA A 6 21.70 42.14 -3.64
C ALA A 6 21.00 41.04 -2.82
N MET A 7 20.22 40.19 -3.50
CA MET A 7 19.50 39.06 -2.88
C MET A 7 20.42 38.27 -1.96
N ALA A 8 19.90 37.88 -0.79
CA ALA A 8 20.64 37.11 0.20
C ALA A 8 21.08 35.73 -0.34
N ILE A 9 20.26 35.15 -1.23
CA ILE A 9 20.47 33.83 -1.81
C ILE A 9 21.23 33.97 -3.14
N SER A 10 22.29 33.19 -3.30
CA SER A 10 23.05 33.12 -4.55
C SER A 10 22.18 32.58 -5.70
N TRP A 11 22.43 33.06 -6.91
CA TRP A 11 21.74 32.56 -8.10
C TRP A 11 21.95 31.05 -8.31
N LYS A 12 23.12 30.53 -7.91
CA LYS A 12 23.45 29.10 -7.96
C LYS A 12 22.50 28.29 -7.08
N SER A 13 22.37 28.64 -5.80
CA SER A 13 21.52 27.94 -4.84
C SER A 13 20.04 28.08 -5.18
N LEU A 14 19.60 29.27 -5.60
CA LEU A 14 18.23 29.49 -6.05
C LEU A 14 17.88 28.64 -7.27
N SER A 15 18.78 28.55 -8.25
CA SER A 15 18.56 27.73 -9.45
C SER A 15 18.58 26.24 -9.13
N ALA A 16 19.45 25.80 -8.22
CA ALA A 16 19.49 24.42 -7.76
C ALA A 16 18.19 24.03 -7.04
N ALA A 17 17.74 24.84 -6.08
CA ALA A 17 16.49 24.61 -5.35
C ALA A 17 15.26 24.57 -6.28
N ARG A 18 15.17 25.48 -7.28
CA ARG A 18 14.08 25.45 -8.26
C ARG A 18 14.06 24.16 -9.08
N ARG A 19 15.22 23.71 -9.57
CA ARG A 19 15.31 22.45 -10.33
C ARG A 19 14.99 21.24 -9.47
N PHE A 20 15.48 21.24 -8.23
CA PHE A 20 15.18 20.19 -7.25
C PHE A 20 13.68 20.11 -6.97
N LEU A 21 13.04 21.24 -6.68
CA LEU A 21 11.61 21.30 -6.35
C LEU A 21 10.74 20.69 -7.46
N VAL A 22 11.00 21.02 -8.72
CA VAL A 22 10.25 20.44 -9.86
C VAL A 22 10.37 18.92 -9.90
N LYS A 23 11.56 18.36 -9.68
CA LYS A 23 11.77 16.92 -9.64
C LYS A 23 11.10 16.28 -8.42
N PHE A 24 11.24 16.91 -7.25
CA PHE A 24 10.71 16.39 -5.99
C PHE A 24 9.19 16.37 -5.99
N GLU A 25 8.54 17.43 -6.47
CA GLU A 25 7.07 17.48 -6.61
C GLU A 25 6.55 16.42 -7.58
N ALA A 26 7.25 16.19 -8.70
CA ALA A 26 6.89 15.13 -9.63
C ALA A 26 6.97 13.74 -8.98
N ALA A 27 8.06 13.45 -8.24
CA ALA A 27 8.23 12.21 -7.49
C ALA A 27 7.17 12.05 -6.39
N GLN A 28 6.84 13.12 -5.66
CA GLN A 28 5.82 13.12 -4.61
C GLN A 28 4.43 12.86 -5.17
N ARG A 29 4.07 13.49 -6.30
CA ARG A 29 2.79 13.26 -6.98
C ARG A 29 2.67 11.80 -7.45
N TYR A 30 3.75 11.27 -8.04
CA TYR A 30 3.78 9.88 -8.49
C TYR A 30 3.62 8.89 -7.31
N TYR A 31 4.36 9.07 -6.22
CA TYR A 31 4.17 8.27 -5.01
C TYR A 31 2.74 8.33 -4.48
N THR A 32 2.16 9.53 -4.41
CA THR A 32 0.78 9.74 -3.93
C THR A 32 -0.22 8.98 -4.80
N GLU A 33 -0.03 8.99 -6.11
CA GLU A 33 -0.87 8.25 -7.06
C GLU A 33 -0.73 6.73 -6.89
N CYS A 34 0.51 6.22 -6.79
CA CYS A 34 0.76 4.80 -6.51
C CYS A 34 0.08 4.35 -5.22
N PHE A 35 0.24 5.11 -4.14
CA PHE A 35 -0.39 4.82 -2.85
C PHE A 35 -1.92 4.81 -2.92
N ALA A 36 -2.52 5.79 -3.59
CA ALA A 36 -3.98 5.83 -3.78
C ALA A 36 -4.50 4.62 -4.57
N ARG A 37 -3.79 4.21 -5.63
CA ARG A 37 -4.11 3.01 -6.42
C ARG A 37 -4.01 1.75 -5.56
N GLN A 38 -2.93 1.59 -4.79
CA GLN A 38 -2.74 0.46 -3.87
C GLN A 38 -3.86 0.39 -2.82
N ALA A 39 -4.25 1.51 -2.22
CA ALA A 39 -5.30 1.55 -1.20
C ALA A 39 -6.65 1.14 -1.77
N LYS A 40 -7.02 1.68 -2.96
CA LYS A 40 -8.26 1.33 -3.65
C LYS A 40 -8.29 -0.14 -4.07
N ALA A 41 -7.18 -0.64 -4.61
CA ALA A 41 -7.04 -2.05 -4.98
C ALA A 41 -7.16 -2.97 -3.75
N GLY A 42 -6.57 -2.56 -2.61
CA GLY A 42 -6.63 -3.32 -1.37
C GLY A 42 -8.05 -3.47 -0.82
N GLN A 43 -8.85 -2.40 -0.86
CA GLN A 43 -10.26 -2.47 -0.47
C GLN A 43 -11.05 -3.45 -1.36
N LYS A 44 -10.83 -3.40 -2.68
CA LYS A 44 -11.47 -4.30 -3.63
C LYS A 44 -11.01 -5.76 -3.41
N HIS A 45 -9.73 -5.98 -3.16
CA HIS A 45 -9.18 -7.28 -2.87
C HIS A 45 -9.81 -7.90 -1.62
N GLN A 46 -9.98 -7.13 -0.55
CA GLN A 46 -10.64 -7.62 0.67
C GLN A 46 -12.11 -8.02 0.44
N ALA A 47 -12.83 -7.35 -0.46
CA ALA A 47 -14.15 -7.79 -0.89
C ALA A 47 -14.09 -9.14 -1.65
N ASN A 48 -13.10 -9.31 -2.53
CA ASN A 48 -12.88 -10.56 -3.26
C ASN A 48 -12.52 -11.73 -2.31
N VAL A 49 -11.66 -11.50 -1.32
CA VAL A 49 -11.31 -12.48 -0.28
C VAL A 49 -12.57 -12.95 0.46
N LYS A 50 -13.45 -12.02 0.87
CA LYS A 50 -14.71 -12.35 1.53
C LYS A 50 -15.61 -13.21 0.66
N MET A 51 -15.73 -12.88 -0.64
CA MET A 51 -16.53 -13.66 -1.58
C MET A 51 -15.94 -15.05 -1.83
N ALA A 52 -14.64 -15.16 -2.10
CA ALA A 52 -14.00 -16.46 -2.27
C ALA A 52 -14.18 -17.34 -1.03
N ARG A 53 -13.96 -16.79 0.18
CA ARG A 53 -14.18 -17.50 1.45
C ARG A 53 -15.61 -18.00 1.59
N LEU A 54 -16.60 -17.15 1.29
CA LEU A 54 -18.02 -17.51 1.34
C LEU A 54 -18.32 -18.71 0.43
N TYR A 55 -17.90 -18.64 -0.84
CA TYR A 55 -18.20 -19.69 -1.82
C TYR A 55 -17.47 -21.00 -1.54
N VAL A 56 -16.18 -20.95 -1.17
CA VAL A 56 -15.41 -22.14 -0.80
C VAL A 56 -16.00 -22.81 0.45
N SER A 57 -16.28 -22.04 1.51
CA SER A 57 -16.90 -22.55 2.73
C SER A 57 -18.27 -23.19 2.45
N HIS A 58 -19.13 -22.49 1.71
CA HIS A 58 -20.47 -22.96 1.40
C HIS A 58 -20.45 -24.26 0.56
N PHE A 59 -19.53 -24.36 -0.41
CA PHE A 59 -19.37 -25.60 -1.17
C PHE A 59 -19.01 -26.78 -0.27
N ILE A 60 -18.06 -26.60 0.66
CA ILE A 60 -17.66 -27.65 1.62
C ILE A 60 -18.83 -28.05 2.52
N GLN A 61 -19.61 -27.08 3.00
CA GLN A 61 -20.81 -27.35 3.81
C GLN A 61 -21.83 -28.20 3.03
N VAL A 62 -22.09 -27.86 1.77
CA VAL A 62 -23.05 -28.60 0.94
C VAL A 62 -22.54 -29.99 0.59
N LEU A 63 -21.23 -30.14 0.33
CA LEU A 63 -20.58 -31.45 0.19
C LEU A 63 -20.77 -32.30 1.45
N ASN A 64 -20.54 -31.73 2.64
CA ASN A 64 -20.75 -32.43 3.91
C ASN A 64 -22.22 -32.83 4.09
N LEU A 65 -23.17 -31.95 3.77
CA LEU A 65 -24.59 -32.27 3.82
C LEU A 65 -25.00 -33.37 2.83
N ALA A 66 -24.44 -33.39 1.62
CA ALA A 66 -24.66 -34.45 0.64
C ALA A 66 -24.12 -35.81 1.14
N VAL A 67 -22.99 -35.80 1.87
CA VAL A 67 -22.47 -37.00 2.53
C VAL A 67 -23.39 -37.47 3.66
N ILE A 68 -23.91 -36.55 4.50
CA ILE A 68 -24.87 -36.89 5.57
C ILE A 68 -26.15 -37.49 4.98
N ARG A 69 -26.64 -36.97 3.85
CA ARG A 69 -27.80 -37.52 3.14
C ARG A 69 -27.51 -38.79 2.34
N SER A 70 -26.28 -39.31 2.39
CA SER A 70 -25.83 -40.48 1.64
C SER A 70 -25.92 -40.34 0.11
N GLU A 71 -25.96 -39.10 -0.40
CA GLU A 71 -25.91 -38.80 -1.85
C GLU A 71 -24.48 -38.90 -2.39
N ILE A 72 -23.49 -38.65 -1.52
CA ILE A 72 -22.06 -38.76 -1.82
C ILE A 72 -21.42 -39.67 -0.76
N ARG A 73 -20.56 -40.60 -1.18
CA ARG A 73 -19.83 -41.47 -0.24
C ARG A 73 -18.83 -40.64 0.58
N SER A 74 -18.71 -40.92 1.87
CA SER A 74 -17.77 -40.23 2.75
C SER A 74 -16.31 -40.33 2.27
N SER A 75 -15.90 -41.46 1.71
CA SER A 75 -14.57 -41.66 1.10
C SER A 75 -14.29 -40.69 -0.05
N HIS A 76 -15.31 -40.14 -0.73
CA HIS A 76 -15.08 -39.17 -1.79
C HIS A 76 -14.56 -37.82 -1.27
N LYS A 77 -14.62 -37.55 0.04
CA LYS A 77 -13.98 -36.37 0.64
C LYS A 77 -12.46 -36.36 0.44
N GLU A 78 -11.85 -37.53 0.26
CA GLU A 78 -10.41 -37.66 -0.01
C GLU A 78 -10.00 -36.99 -1.32
N TYR A 79 -10.89 -36.90 -2.33
CA TYR A 79 -10.60 -36.18 -3.57
C TYR A 79 -10.26 -34.70 -3.33
N TYR A 80 -10.80 -34.12 -2.26
CA TYR A 80 -10.63 -32.73 -1.87
C TYR A 80 -9.55 -32.55 -0.80
N GLY A 81 -8.92 -33.65 -0.34
CA GLY A 81 -8.03 -33.65 0.82
C GLY A 81 -8.74 -33.36 2.14
N LEU A 82 -10.05 -33.62 2.22
CA LEU A 82 -10.86 -33.52 3.43
C LEU A 82 -10.94 -34.87 4.13
N GLU A 83 -11.04 -34.87 5.45
CA GLU A 83 -11.18 -36.09 6.23
C GLU A 83 -12.58 -36.72 6.04
N PRO A 84 -12.70 -38.02 5.69
CA PRO A 84 -13.98 -38.66 5.40
C PRO A 84 -15.04 -38.55 6.51
N GLN A 85 -14.60 -38.69 7.75
CA GLN A 85 -15.48 -38.73 8.92
C GLN A 85 -15.80 -37.33 9.48
N SER A 86 -15.03 -36.31 9.10
CA SER A 86 -15.23 -34.95 9.59
C SER A 86 -16.25 -34.20 8.73
N CYS A 87 -17.17 -33.50 9.37
CA CYS A 87 -18.12 -32.59 8.69
C CYS A 87 -17.78 -31.12 8.90
N ASN A 88 -16.58 -30.83 9.38
CA ASN A 88 -16.13 -29.48 9.64
C ASN A 88 -15.63 -28.81 8.35
N VAL A 89 -15.86 -27.51 8.25
CA VAL A 89 -15.16 -26.68 7.27
C VAL A 89 -13.74 -26.45 7.79
N PRO A 90 -12.69 -26.66 6.98
CA PRO A 90 -11.33 -26.37 7.39
C PRO A 90 -11.14 -24.86 7.62
N ASP A 91 -10.02 -24.50 8.25
CA ASP A 91 -9.69 -23.09 8.46
C ASP A 91 -9.46 -22.37 7.12
N LEU A 92 -10.20 -21.28 6.91
CA LEU A 92 -10.14 -20.39 5.76
C LEU A 92 -9.88 -18.93 6.19
N SER A 93 -9.41 -18.73 7.43
CA SER A 93 -9.22 -17.41 8.01
C SER A 93 -8.15 -16.61 7.25
N SER A 94 -7.00 -17.22 7.00
CA SER A 94 -5.90 -16.62 6.23
C SER A 94 -6.09 -16.76 4.71
N GLU A 95 -5.57 -15.80 3.96
CA GLU A 95 -5.59 -15.85 2.49
C GLU A 95 -4.78 -17.04 1.94
N THR A 96 -3.68 -17.41 2.60
CA THR A 96 -2.87 -18.59 2.23
C THR A 96 -3.66 -19.89 2.36
N GLN A 97 -4.39 -20.07 3.47
CA GLN A 97 -5.25 -21.24 3.64
C GLN A 97 -6.42 -21.22 2.66
N LEU A 98 -7.04 -20.06 2.44
CA LEU A 98 -8.11 -19.91 1.45
C LEU A 98 -7.63 -20.26 0.04
N ALA A 99 -6.42 -19.84 -0.34
CA ALA A 99 -5.80 -20.16 -1.63
C ALA A 99 -5.55 -21.66 -1.77
N SER A 100 -5.02 -22.30 -0.73
CA SER A 100 -4.75 -23.74 -0.70
C SER A 100 -6.03 -24.57 -0.77
N TRP A 101 -7.00 -24.29 0.09
CA TRP A 101 -8.27 -25.00 0.14
C TRP A 101 -9.13 -24.74 -1.09
N GLY A 102 -9.21 -23.50 -1.57
CA GLY A 102 -9.95 -23.20 -2.80
C GLY A 102 -9.48 -24.04 -3.99
N ARG A 103 -8.16 -24.19 -4.15
CA ARG A 103 -7.58 -25.07 -5.18
C ARG A 103 -7.97 -26.54 -4.98
N LYS A 104 -7.77 -27.07 -3.77
CA LYS A 104 -8.14 -28.46 -3.42
C LYS A 104 -9.62 -28.74 -3.68
N ILE A 105 -10.50 -27.77 -3.39
CA ILE A 105 -11.94 -27.92 -3.63
C ILE A 105 -12.25 -28.01 -5.13
N ILE A 106 -11.66 -27.11 -5.94
CA ILE A 106 -11.86 -27.07 -7.40
C ILE A 106 -11.32 -28.34 -8.05
N ASP A 107 -10.10 -28.73 -7.71
CA ASP A 107 -9.44 -29.92 -8.28
C ASP A 107 -10.15 -31.20 -7.82
N GLY A 108 -10.54 -31.27 -6.55
CA GLY A 108 -11.25 -32.40 -5.97
C GLY A 108 -12.63 -32.64 -6.59
N GLU A 109 -13.41 -31.57 -6.81
CA GLU A 109 -14.71 -31.73 -7.49
C GLU A 109 -14.51 -32.15 -8.95
N THR A 110 -13.54 -31.55 -9.64
CA THR A 110 -13.21 -31.95 -11.03
C THR A 110 -12.88 -33.44 -11.11
N ARG A 111 -12.07 -33.95 -10.17
CA ARG A 111 -11.73 -35.36 -10.08
C ARG A 111 -12.95 -36.22 -9.76
N ARG A 112 -13.78 -35.83 -8.78
CA ARG A 112 -15.00 -36.59 -8.43
C ARG A 112 -15.96 -36.68 -9.61
N LEU A 113 -16.16 -35.58 -10.35
CA LEU A 113 -16.98 -35.55 -11.56
C LEU A 113 -16.41 -36.45 -12.66
N SER A 114 -15.09 -36.46 -12.88
CA SER A 114 -14.47 -37.35 -13.87
C SER A 114 -14.65 -38.85 -13.58
N GLN A 115 -14.91 -39.19 -12.31
CA GLN A 115 -15.19 -40.55 -11.85
C GLN A 115 -16.70 -40.86 -11.82
N GLY A 116 -17.51 -40.05 -12.51
CA GLY A 116 -18.97 -40.24 -12.62
C GLY A 116 -19.78 -39.72 -11.43
N GLY A 117 -19.20 -38.88 -10.56
CA GLY A 117 -19.92 -38.27 -9.45
C GLY A 117 -20.99 -37.26 -9.90
N THR A 118 -22.16 -37.27 -9.25
CA THR A 118 -23.23 -36.29 -9.52
C THR A 118 -22.84 -34.90 -9.03
N PRO A 119 -22.91 -33.83 -9.85
CA PRO A 119 -22.49 -32.48 -9.46
C PRO A 119 -23.21 -31.88 -8.26
N ILE A 120 -22.52 -31.02 -7.50
CA ILE A 120 -23.13 -30.11 -6.54
C ILE A 120 -23.60 -28.86 -7.28
N TYR A 121 -24.89 -28.52 -7.14
CA TYR A 121 -25.52 -27.45 -7.93
C TYR A 121 -25.52 -26.08 -7.25
N ASN A 122 -25.43 -25.99 -5.92
CA ASN A 122 -25.48 -24.70 -5.23
C ASN A 122 -24.54 -24.67 -4.01
N PRO A 123 -23.42 -23.92 -4.06
CA PRO A 123 -22.91 -23.26 -5.27
C PRO A 123 -22.36 -24.30 -6.26
N THR A 124 -22.50 -24.04 -7.57
CA THR A 124 -21.78 -24.85 -8.56
C THR A 124 -20.27 -24.66 -8.42
N ILE A 125 -19.49 -25.68 -8.78
CA ILE A 125 -18.03 -25.58 -8.76
C ILE A 125 -17.50 -24.48 -9.69
N ALA A 126 -18.18 -24.24 -10.81
CA ALA A 126 -17.87 -23.14 -11.70
C ALA A 126 -17.96 -21.78 -10.99
N LYS A 127 -18.98 -21.59 -10.14
CA LYS A 127 -19.14 -20.34 -9.38
C LYS A 127 -18.08 -20.18 -8.29
N VAL A 128 -17.70 -21.28 -7.63
CA VAL A 128 -16.57 -21.31 -6.69
C VAL A 128 -15.28 -20.92 -7.41
N LYS A 129 -15.01 -21.52 -8.57
CA LYS A 129 -13.83 -21.22 -9.40
C LYS A 129 -13.76 -19.76 -9.82
N VAL A 130 -14.86 -19.17 -10.29
CA VAL A 130 -14.91 -17.75 -10.67
C VAL A 130 -14.47 -16.84 -9.51
N HIS A 131 -15.03 -17.04 -8.31
CA HIS A 131 -14.67 -16.21 -7.16
C HIS A 131 -13.26 -16.49 -6.66
N TYR A 132 -12.79 -17.74 -6.73
CA TYR A 132 -11.41 -18.11 -6.41
C TYR A 132 -10.41 -17.43 -7.34
N ASP A 133 -10.63 -17.51 -8.66
CA ASP A 133 -9.74 -16.92 -9.66
C ASP A 133 -9.67 -15.39 -9.50
N ILE A 134 -10.82 -14.73 -9.28
CA ILE A 134 -10.86 -13.28 -9.00
C ILE A 134 -10.06 -12.94 -7.73
N PHE A 135 -10.17 -13.75 -6.67
CA PHE A 135 -9.40 -13.57 -5.45
C PHE A 135 -7.90 -13.67 -5.74
N MET A 136 -7.43 -14.75 -6.38
CA MET A 136 -6.02 -14.97 -6.70
C MET A 136 -5.43 -13.84 -7.55
N ASP A 137 -6.11 -13.51 -8.65
CA ASP A 137 -5.71 -12.47 -9.60
C ASP A 137 -5.70 -11.08 -8.94
N SER A 138 -6.66 -10.78 -8.06
CA SER A 138 -6.62 -9.53 -7.30
C SER A 138 -5.51 -9.48 -6.24
N GLY A 139 -5.08 -10.63 -5.71
CA GLY A 139 -3.95 -10.72 -4.78
C GLY A 139 -2.61 -10.46 -5.48
N GLU A 140 -2.42 -11.01 -6.68
CA GLU A 140 -1.24 -10.75 -7.51
C GLU A 140 -1.13 -9.25 -7.86
N ARG A 141 -2.21 -8.64 -8.33
CA ARG A 141 -2.25 -7.20 -8.59
C ARG A 141 -1.98 -6.36 -7.34
N GLN A 142 -2.47 -6.80 -6.18
CA GLN A 142 -2.22 -6.08 -4.93
C GLN A 142 -0.73 -6.06 -4.58
N LYS A 143 -0.04 -7.17 -4.81
CA LYS A 143 1.42 -7.25 -4.63
C LYS A 143 2.16 -6.32 -5.61
N GLU A 144 1.76 -6.28 -6.87
CA GLU A 144 2.34 -5.38 -7.86
C GLU A 144 2.19 -3.90 -7.45
N TYR A 145 1.01 -3.50 -6.96
CA TYR A 145 0.80 -2.14 -6.46
C TYR A 145 1.65 -1.83 -5.23
N GLN A 146 1.79 -2.77 -4.29
CA GLN A 146 2.66 -2.62 -3.12
C GLN A 146 4.12 -2.40 -3.53
N GLU A 147 4.62 -3.20 -4.48
CA GLU A 147 5.99 -3.04 -5.01
C GLU A 147 6.18 -1.70 -5.72
N ALA A 148 5.21 -1.27 -6.54
CA ALA A 148 5.27 0.02 -7.22
C ALA A 148 5.30 1.19 -6.22
N THR A 149 4.45 1.16 -5.20
CA THR A 149 4.43 2.17 -4.13
C THR A 149 5.74 2.16 -3.36
N ALA A 150 6.27 1.00 -2.97
CA ALA A 150 7.54 0.89 -2.25
C ALA A 150 8.69 1.51 -3.06
N ARG A 151 8.81 1.17 -4.35
CA ARG A 151 9.81 1.77 -5.24
C ARG A 151 9.66 3.29 -5.35
N SER A 152 8.44 3.79 -5.51
CA SER A 152 8.19 5.23 -5.60
C SER A 152 8.52 5.98 -4.31
N LEU A 153 8.27 5.36 -3.15
CA LEU A 153 8.61 5.92 -1.84
C LEU A 153 10.12 5.95 -1.62
N GLU A 154 10.83 4.90 -2.02
CA GLU A 154 12.29 4.82 -1.94
C GLU A 154 12.93 5.93 -2.77
N ALA A 155 12.49 6.09 -4.04
CA ALA A 155 12.97 7.16 -4.92
C ALA A 155 12.68 8.57 -4.36
N LEU A 156 11.52 8.78 -3.75
CA LEU A 156 11.20 10.06 -3.10
C LEU A 156 12.06 10.29 -1.85
N SER A 157 12.30 9.24 -1.07
CA SER A 157 13.06 9.31 0.18
C SER A 157 14.54 9.56 -0.08
N SER A 158 15.11 9.00 -1.15
CA SER A 158 16.51 9.24 -1.52
C SER A 158 16.79 10.71 -1.88
N MET A 159 15.77 11.48 -2.26
CA MET A 159 15.92 12.91 -2.56
C MET A 159 15.98 13.80 -1.30
N ARG A 160 15.69 13.26 -0.11
CA ARG A 160 15.64 14.06 1.12
C ARG A 160 16.99 14.64 1.53
N ALA A 161 18.07 13.89 1.35
CA ALA A 161 19.41 14.37 1.65
C ALA A 161 19.78 15.61 0.82
N GLU A 162 19.47 15.59 -0.49
CA GLU A 162 19.68 16.76 -1.37
C GLU A 162 18.78 17.93 -0.96
N ALA A 163 17.54 17.68 -0.54
CA ALA A 163 16.66 18.72 -0.02
C ALA A 163 17.26 19.40 1.23
N ASP A 164 17.71 18.60 2.20
CA ASP A 164 18.27 19.08 3.46
C ASP A 164 19.54 19.91 3.22
N GLU A 165 20.42 19.45 2.33
CA GLU A 165 21.62 20.20 1.93
C GLU A 165 21.27 21.55 1.28
N LEU A 166 20.30 21.58 0.36
CA LEU A 166 19.86 22.81 -0.29
C LEU A 166 19.20 23.79 0.69
N ILE A 167 18.37 23.29 1.61
CA ILE A 167 17.73 24.09 2.65
C ILE A 167 18.79 24.69 3.57
N LEU A 168 19.76 23.88 4.01
CA LEU A 168 20.85 24.33 4.89
C LEU A 168 21.74 25.37 4.21
N ASP A 169 22.09 25.18 2.94
CA ASP A 169 22.88 26.15 2.17
C ASP A 169 22.14 27.50 2.04
N ILE A 170 20.85 27.46 1.70
CA ILE A 170 20.02 28.67 1.61
C ILE A 170 19.90 29.35 2.98
N TRP A 171 19.63 28.59 4.04
CA TRP A 171 19.56 29.10 5.41
C TRP A 171 20.84 29.86 5.77
N ASN A 172 22.01 29.22 5.58
CA ASN A 172 23.29 29.81 5.94
C ASN A 172 23.58 31.09 5.18
N GLN A 173 23.20 31.18 3.90
CA GLN A 173 23.36 32.40 3.10
C GLN A 173 22.47 33.54 3.61
N VAL A 174 21.23 33.25 3.98
CA VAL A 174 20.30 34.24 4.55
C VAL A 174 20.79 34.75 5.90
N GLU A 175 21.17 33.85 6.82
CA GLU A 175 21.72 34.22 8.14
C GLU A 175 22.96 35.11 7.99
N ARG A 176 23.91 34.69 7.15
CA ARG A 176 25.17 35.42 6.92
C ARG A 176 24.94 36.80 6.32
N LYS A 177 23.95 36.96 5.45
CA LYS A 177 23.64 38.27 4.83
C LYS A 177 23.21 39.31 5.87
N PHE A 178 22.47 38.89 6.89
CA PHE A 178 21.90 39.78 7.89
C PHE A 178 22.62 39.73 9.24
N GLU A 179 23.71 38.96 9.38
CA GLU A 179 24.42 38.75 10.64
C GLU A 179 24.84 40.04 11.37
N THR A 180 25.16 41.10 10.61
CA THR A 180 25.60 42.39 11.14
C THR A 180 24.46 43.38 11.42
N VAL A 181 23.21 43.01 11.10
CA VAL A 181 22.05 43.89 11.29
C VAL A 181 21.72 44.01 12.78
N THR A 182 21.71 45.24 13.27
CA THR A 182 21.26 45.61 14.61
C THR A 182 20.12 46.63 14.51
N PRO A 183 19.07 46.54 15.36
CA PRO A 183 18.85 45.56 16.44
C PRO A 183 18.48 44.16 15.93
N ASN A 184 18.64 43.13 16.77
CA ASN A 184 18.44 41.72 16.42
C ASN A 184 17.01 41.41 15.94
N GLU A 185 16.00 42.11 16.43
CA GLU A 185 14.61 41.98 15.94
C GLU A 185 14.53 42.28 14.43
N ARG A 186 15.22 43.33 13.98
CA ARG A 186 15.25 43.71 12.57
C ARG A 186 15.95 42.65 11.71
N ARG A 187 17.00 42.03 12.24
CA ARG A 187 17.69 40.89 11.60
C ARG A 187 16.74 39.72 11.41
N LEU A 188 16.02 39.33 12.47
CA LEU A 188 15.09 38.21 12.44
C LEU A 188 13.95 38.46 11.45
N ASP A 189 13.41 39.68 11.38
CA ASP A 189 12.36 40.03 10.43
C ASP A 189 12.85 39.95 8.97
N LEU A 190 14.09 40.38 8.71
CA LEU A 190 14.70 40.23 7.40
C LEU A 190 14.86 38.75 7.03
N CYS A 191 15.36 37.90 7.93
CA CYS A 191 15.46 36.46 7.68
C CYS A 191 14.09 35.79 7.49
N ARG A 192 13.08 36.17 8.28
CA ARG A 192 11.69 35.69 8.17
C ARG A 192 11.08 36.02 6.80
N SER A 193 11.45 37.15 6.20
CA SER A 193 10.99 37.49 4.84
C SER A 193 11.46 36.50 3.76
N TYR A 194 12.52 35.73 4.04
CA TYR A 194 13.01 34.63 3.20
C TYR A 194 12.43 33.26 3.60
N GLY A 195 11.51 33.21 4.57
CA GLY A 195 10.83 31.99 5.01
C GLY A 195 11.49 31.26 6.18
N LEU A 196 12.52 31.83 6.82
CA LEU A 196 13.10 31.25 8.04
C LEU A 196 12.12 31.42 9.21
N VAL A 197 11.87 30.32 9.93
CA VAL A 197 11.01 30.29 11.11
C VAL A 197 11.86 29.93 12.32
N TYR A 198 11.86 30.80 13.32
CA TYR A 198 12.60 30.62 14.57
C TYR A 198 11.66 30.13 15.66
N TYR A 199 12.05 29.05 16.34
CA TYR A 199 11.38 28.58 17.54
C TYR A 199 12.28 28.88 18.74
N TYR A 200 11.77 29.67 19.69
CA TYR A 200 12.44 29.85 20.98
C TYR A 200 12.10 28.68 21.89
N ARG A 201 13.11 28.03 22.47
CA ARG A 201 12.86 27.04 23.52
C ARG A 201 12.59 27.75 24.84
N THR A 202 11.65 27.23 25.62
CA THR A 202 11.34 27.73 26.96
C THR A 202 12.61 27.70 27.81
N GLY A 203 13.12 28.86 28.23
CA GLY A 203 14.34 29.01 29.03
C GLY A 203 15.60 29.43 28.26
N GLU A 204 15.55 29.63 26.94
CA GLU A 204 16.67 30.24 26.21
C GLU A 204 16.85 31.73 26.60
N LYS A 205 18.11 32.17 26.71
CA LYS A 205 18.42 33.58 26.98
C LYS A 205 17.85 34.44 25.86
N GLN A 206 17.01 35.42 26.21
CA GLN A 206 16.60 36.46 25.27
C GLN A 206 17.84 37.18 24.75
N ILE A 207 18.11 37.03 23.45
CA ILE A 207 19.17 37.76 22.76
C ILE A 207 18.67 39.19 22.61
N LYS A 208 19.06 40.06 23.56
CA LYS A 208 18.87 41.52 23.50
C LYS A 208 19.73 42.12 22.39
#